data_AF-A0A7Y8J4A0-F1
#
_entry.id   AF-A0A7Y8J4A0-F1
#
_cell.length_a   1.000
_cell.length_b   1.000
_cell.length_c   1.000
_cell.angle_alpha   90.00
_cell.angle_beta   90.00
_cell.angle_gamma   90.00
#
_symmetry.space_group_name_H-M   'P 1'
#
loop_
_entity.id
_entity.type
_entity.pdbx_description
1 polymer ?
#
loop_
_entity_poly.entity_id
_entity_poly.type
_entity_poly.pdbx_seq_one_letter_code
_entity_poly.pdbx_strand_id
1 'polypeptide(L)' 'MFFKKPKHRIFDYAPRFYRPEEDKDEKLKRKLGFRRQMKMNRKKKSPMIWLLLVIIAVYIYLKLTGNV' A
#
# COMPACT_ATOMS: atom_id res chain seq x y z
N MET A 1 -4.64 -6.52 -15.83
CA MET A 1 -5.28 -7.53 -14.97
C MET A 1 -6.74 -7.13 -14.80
N PHE A 2 -7.57 -7.45 -15.80
CA PHE A 2 -8.96 -7.02 -15.89
C PHE A 2 -9.81 -7.84 -14.90
N PHE A 3 -10.29 -7.17 -13.85
CA PHE A 3 -11.32 -7.60 -12.90
C PHE A 3 -11.00 -8.78 -11.96
N LYS A 4 -10.04 -8.61 -11.06
CA LYS A 4 -10.03 -9.39 -9.82
C LYS A 4 -11.18 -8.86 -8.93
N LYS A 5 -12.26 -9.64 -8.79
CA LYS A 5 -13.39 -9.29 -7.90
C LYS A 5 -12.87 -9.06 -6.46
N PRO A 6 -13.36 -8.05 -5.74
CA PRO A 6 -13.00 -7.88 -4.33
C PRO A 6 -13.49 -9.11 -3.55
N LYS A 7 -12.54 -9.90 -3.04
CA LYS A 7 -12.83 -11.04 -2.17
C LYS A 7 -12.79 -10.56 -0.72
N HIS A 8 -13.74 -11.01 0.11
CA HIS A 8 -13.68 -10.74 1.54
C HIS A 8 -12.38 -11.30 2.12
N ARG A 9 -11.80 -10.57 3.09
CA ARG A 9 -10.61 -11.05 3.80
C ARG A 9 -11.04 -12.21 4.68
N ILE A 10 -10.58 -13.41 4.34
CA ILE A 10 -10.72 -14.58 5.21
C ILE A 10 -9.72 -14.38 6.33
N PHE A 11 -10.22 -14.23 7.56
CA PHE A 11 -9.40 -14.21 8.76
C PHE A 11 -9.13 -15.65 9.16
N ASP A 12 -7.86 -16.05 9.10
CA ASP A 12 -7.42 -17.31 9.70
C ASP A 12 -7.40 -17.09 11.23
N TYR A 13 -8.42 -17.60 11.92
CA TYR A 13 -8.45 -17.59 13.38
C TYR A 13 -7.60 -18.74 13.89
N ALA A 14 -6.49 -18.43 14.56
CA ALA A 14 -5.78 -19.44 15.34
C ALA A 14 -6.62 -19.76 16.60
N PRO A 15 -7.01 -21.03 16.82
CA PRO A 15 -7.64 -21.45 18.07
C PRO A 15 -6.78 -21.07 19.30
N ARG A 16 -7.40 -20.78 20.45
CA ARG A 16 -6.67 -20.39 21.68
C ARG A 16 -5.62 -21.42 22.13
N PHE A 17 -5.84 -22.69 21.83
CA PHE A 17 -4.93 -23.79 22.20
C PHE A 17 -4.10 -24.30 21.01
N TYR A 18 -4.10 -23.59 19.89
CA TYR A 18 -3.30 -23.98 18.75
C TYR A 18 -1.81 -23.84 19.07
N ARG A 19 -1.08 -24.95 18.96
CA ARG A 19 0.37 -25.00 19.16
C ARG A 19 1.05 -24.97 17.79
N PRO A 20 1.51 -23.79 17.33
CA PRO A 20 2.13 -23.62 16.01
C PRO A 20 3.44 -24.41 15.84
N GLU A 21 4.00 -24.90 16.94
CA GLU A 21 5.25 -25.66 16.98
C GLU A 21 5.06 -27.13 16.61
N GLU A 22 3.83 -27.66 16.74
CA GLU A 22 3.51 -29.06 16.45
C GLU A 22 3.03 -29.23 15.00
N ASP A 23 2.62 -28.15 14.35
CA ASP A 23 2.08 -28.14 12.99
C ASP A 23 3.19 -28.08 11.91
N LYS A 24 3.32 -29.17 11.14
CA LYS A 24 4.31 -29.28 10.05
C LYS A 24 3.99 -28.31 8.90
N ASP A 25 2.72 -28.04 8.64
CA ASP A 25 2.29 -27.17 7.54
C ASP A 25 2.61 -25.71 7.86
N GLU A 26 2.49 -25.30 9.12
CA GLU A 26 2.85 -23.95 9.53
C GLU A 26 4.37 -23.72 9.51
N LYS A 27 5.17 -24.72 9.88
CA LYS A 27 6.64 -24.69 9.74
C LYS A 27 7.06 -24.52 8.29
N LEU A 28 6.42 -25.26 7.37
CA LEU A 28 6.64 -25.10 5.94
C LEU A 28 6.23 -23.71 5.47
N LYS A 29 5.08 -23.18 5.92
CA LYS A 29 4.64 -21.83 5.57
C LYS A 29 5.59 -20.73 6.03
N ARG A 30 6.21 -20.90 7.21
CA ARG A 30 7.25 -20.01 7.74
C ARG A 30 8.54 -20.11 6.94
N LYS A 31 9.02 -21.33 6.66
CA LYS A 31 10.24 -21.59 5.87
C LYS A 31 10.13 -21.04 4.45
N LEU A 32 8.96 -21.17 3.83
CA LEU A 32 8.67 -20.69 2.48
C LEU A 32 8.33 -19.19 2.43
N GLY A 33 8.29 -18.50 3.58
CA GLY A 33 8.06 -17.06 3.63
C GLY A 33 6.64 -16.64 3.22
N PHE A 34 5.64 -17.52 3.27
CA PHE A 34 4.25 -17.18 2.97
C PHE A 34 3.65 -16.20 3.99
N ARG A 35 4.23 -16.12 5.20
CA ARG A 35 4.04 -14.98 6.12
C ARG A 35 4.82 -13.74 5.66
N ARG A 36 4.85 -13.48 4.34
CA ARG A 36 5.40 -12.24 3.80
C ARG A 36 4.52 -11.15 4.37
N GLN A 37 5.08 -10.45 5.36
CA GLN A 37 4.50 -9.25 5.94
C GLN A 37 3.79 -8.50 4.82
N MET A 38 2.49 -8.24 4.97
CA MET A 38 1.86 -7.14 4.27
C MET A 38 2.61 -5.90 4.74
N LYS A 39 3.82 -5.67 4.21
CA LYS A 39 4.45 -4.37 4.18
C LYS A 39 3.45 -3.58 3.38
N MET A 40 2.58 -2.90 4.10
CA MET A 40 1.66 -1.93 3.56
C MET A 40 2.58 -0.91 2.92
N ASN A 41 2.89 -1.12 1.64
CA ASN A 41 3.68 -0.22 0.83
C ASN A 41 2.83 1.03 0.72
N ARG A 42 2.87 1.87 1.76
CA ARG A 42 2.34 3.22 1.74
C ARG A 42 3.13 3.87 0.63
N LYS A 43 2.55 3.91 -0.57
CA LYS A 43 3.13 4.59 -1.72
C LYS A 43 3.45 5.99 -1.22
N LYS A 44 4.74 6.32 -1.10
CA LYS A 44 5.16 7.67 -0.77
C LYS A 44 4.59 8.55 -1.87
N LYS A 45 3.60 9.39 -1.55
CA LYS A 45 3.07 10.35 -2.52
C LYS A 45 4.24 11.25 -2.89
N SER A 46 4.57 11.32 -4.18
CA SER A 46 5.65 12.18 -4.63
C SER A 46 5.20 13.65 -4.46
N PRO A 47 6.06 14.54 -3.94
CA PRO A 47 5.74 15.96 -3.82
C PRO A 47 5.71 16.68 -5.18
N MET A 48 5.99 15.98 -6.29
CA MET A 48 5.97 16.57 -7.64
C MET A 48 4.60 17.12 -8.04
N ILE A 49 3.50 16.50 -7.61
CA ILE A 49 2.15 17.00 -7.90
C ILE A 49 1.92 18.35 -7.21
N TRP A 50 2.45 18.52 -5.99
CA TRP A 50 2.40 19.79 -5.27
C TRP A 50 3.27 20.85 -5.95
N LEU A 51 4.48 20.47 -6.39
CA LEU A 51 5.39 21.37 -7.10
C LEU A 51 4.77 21.87 -8.41
N LEU A 52 4.14 20.99 -9.18
CA LEU A 52 3.42 21.34 -10.41
C LEU A 52 2.27 22.32 -10.13
N LEU A 53 1.49 22.08 -9.08
CA LEU A 53 0.40 22.97 -8.67
C LEU A 53 0.89 24.38 -8.32
N VAL A 54 2.01 24.48 -7.61
CA VAL A 54 2.61 25.78 -7.26
C VAL A 54 3.06 26.54 -8.50
N ILE A 55 3.72 25.86 -9.45
CA ILE A 55 4.15 26.48 -10.71
C ILE A 55 2.95 27.03 -11.49
N ILE A 56 1.86 26.24 -11.59
CA ILE A 56 0.64 26.66 -12.27
C ILE A 56 0.03 27.88 -11.56
N ALA A 57 -0.05 27.87 -10.24
CA ALA A 57 -0.60 28.98 -9.46
C ALA A 57 0.20 30.28 -9.65
N VAL A 58 1.54 30.20 -9.63
CA VAL A 58 2.43 31.34 -9.88
C VAL A 58 2.27 31.86 -11.31
N TYR A 59 2.19 30.97 -12.30
CA TYR A 59 1.97 31.39 -13.70
C TYR A 59 0.65 32.15 -13.88
N ILE A 60 -0.43 31.66 -13.29
CA ILE A 60 -1.74 32.33 -13.32
C ILE A 60 -1.66 33.69 -12.62
N TYR A 61 -0.99 33.77 -11.47
CA TYR A 61 -0.81 35.02 -10.74
C TYR A 61 -0.05 36.07 -11.56
N LEU A 62 1.06 35.69 -12.19
CA LEU A 62 1.86 36.58 -13.03
C LEU A 62 1.09 37.06 -14.26
N LYS A 63 0.33 36.16 -14.89
CA LYS A 63 -0.55 36.47 -16.02
C LYS A 63 -1.67 37.45 -15.64
N LEU A 64 -2.26 37.30 -14.44
CA LEU A 64 -3.31 38.20 -13.94
C LEU A 64 -2.77 39.57 -13.51
N THR A 65 -1.53 39.62 -13.02
CA THR A 65 -0.86 40.87 -12.64
C THR A 65 -0.22 41.60 -13.82
N GLY A 66 -0.29 41.04 -15.04
CA GLY A 66 0.21 41.69 -16.26
C GLY A 66 1.73 41.85 -16.31
N ASN A 67 2.45 41.11 -15.46
CA ASN A 67 3.92 41.09 -15.44
C ASN A 67 4.50 40.17 -16.54
N VAL A 68 3.64 39.43 -17.26
CA VAL A 68 3.92 38.58 -18.44
C VAL A 68 2.72 38.61 -19.38
#